data_AF-A0A3B9J8Q9-F1
#
_entry.id   AF-A0A3B9J8Q9-F1
#
_cell.length_a   1.000
_cell.length_b   1.000
_cell.length_c   1.000
_cell.angle_alpha   90.00
_cell.angle_beta   90.00
_cell.angle_gamma   90.00
#
_symmetry.space_group_name_H-M   'P 1'
#
loop_
_entity.id
_entity.type
_entity.pdbx_description
1 polymer ?
#
loop_
_entity_poly.entity_id
_entity_poly.type
_entity_poly.pdbx_seq_one_letter_code
_entity_poly.pdbx_strand_id
1 'polypeptide(L)'
;LFIKNIMPMSKEVQQKLGALNTVLQENLAGMRIVKAFAREEYESGRFYTRNLDLLDSNIKLIQLFATFFPLIFMISNMGVVAVLAFGGWQVIGGALTLGQLVAFIGYLNYLLMPIFMLGMLGAMLSRAEASAQRLFDVLDAESEVKDKPGAIELPAVQGRVEFDNVSFRYIGAESDVVNGLNFHADPGQTIAILGQTGAGKSSIINLIPRFYDVTAGAVKIDGQDVREVTLDSLRKQIGIVLQETTLFSGTIRENIAYGKPEATLEEVIAAAQAAQAHEFVLEQPDGYETVVGERGVGLSGGQKQRIAIARALLLNPRILIMDDSTSAVDAETEYKIQQALDKLMQGRTSFVIAQRISTVRNADKILVLEQGKLAAEGTHQELIQTSELYVEILETQFADHAEIVAAVEEE
;
A
#
# COMPACT_ATOMS: atom_id res chain seq x y z
N LEU A 1 -9.22 -29.01 -32.04
CA LEU A 1 -7.77 -29.36 -31.97
C LEU A 1 -6.94 -28.18 -31.48
N PHE A 2 -6.91 -27.04 -32.18
CA PHE A 2 -6.21 -25.81 -31.74
C PHE A 2 -6.61 -25.38 -30.31
N ILE A 3 -7.90 -25.13 -30.09
CA ILE A 3 -8.46 -24.74 -28.78
C ILE A 3 -8.19 -25.80 -27.69
N LYS A 4 -8.22 -27.09 -28.04
CA LYS A 4 -8.11 -28.19 -27.07
C LYS A 4 -6.66 -28.51 -26.67
N ASN A 5 -5.68 -28.31 -27.57
CA ASN A 5 -4.30 -28.74 -27.35
C ASN A 5 -3.31 -27.56 -27.27
N ILE A 6 -3.47 -26.52 -28.08
CA ILE A 6 -2.56 -25.35 -28.11
C ILE A 6 -2.84 -24.41 -26.94
N MET A 7 -4.11 -24.11 -26.64
CA MET A 7 -4.42 -23.15 -25.57
C MET A 7 -3.98 -23.63 -24.17
N PRO A 8 -4.19 -24.89 -23.75
CA PRO A 8 -3.69 -25.36 -22.47
C PRO A 8 -2.16 -25.31 -22.36
N MET A 9 -1.45 -25.70 -23.42
CA MET A 9 0.01 -25.69 -23.44
C MET A 9 0.57 -24.27 -23.50
N SER A 10 -0.11 -23.34 -24.19
CA SER A 10 0.21 -21.91 -24.15
C SER A 10 -0.01 -21.32 -22.75
N LYS A 11 -1.07 -21.73 -22.05
CA LYS A 11 -1.31 -21.36 -20.64
C LYS A 11 -0.21 -21.91 -19.72
N GLU A 12 0.22 -23.16 -19.93
CA GLU A 12 1.32 -23.77 -19.17
C GLU A 12 2.64 -23.01 -19.37
N VAL A 13 2.98 -22.65 -20.62
CA VAL A 13 4.16 -21.82 -20.92
C VAL A 13 4.09 -20.47 -20.22
N GLN A 14 2.93 -19.80 -20.24
CA GLN A 14 2.73 -18.54 -19.52
C GLN A 14 2.90 -18.70 -18.00
N GLN A 15 2.38 -19.77 -17.41
CA GLN A 15 2.54 -20.06 -15.98
C GLN A 15 4.01 -20.31 -15.61
N LYS A 16 4.74 -21.09 -16.42
CA LYS A 16 6.18 -21.35 -16.21
C LYS A 16 7.03 -20.10 -16.38
N LEU A 17 6.68 -19.23 -17.33
CA LEU A 17 7.30 -17.91 -17.48
C LEU A 17 7.05 -17.03 -16.25
N GLY A 18 5.84 -17.06 -15.70
CA GLY A 18 5.51 -16.38 -14.44
C GLY A 18 6.37 -16.87 -13.28
N ALA A 19 6.48 -18.18 -13.09
CA ALA A 19 7.30 -18.77 -12.04
C ALA A 19 8.81 -18.44 -12.19
N LEU A 20 9.33 -18.41 -13.42
CA LEU A 20 10.70 -17.97 -13.71
C LEU A 20 10.91 -16.50 -13.32
N ASN A 21 9.95 -15.63 -13.68
CA ASN A 21 9.99 -14.22 -13.31
C ASN A 21 9.93 -14.01 -11.79
N THR A 22 9.17 -14.83 -11.06
CA THR A 22 9.15 -14.79 -9.59
C THR A 22 10.53 -15.09 -9.00
N VAL A 23 11.20 -16.15 -9.45
CA VAL A 23 12.58 -16.47 -9.01
C VAL A 23 13.54 -15.31 -9.32
N LEU A 24 13.42 -14.70 -10.49
CA LEU A 24 14.23 -13.54 -10.86
C LEU A 24 13.96 -12.34 -9.93
N GLN A 25 12.69 -12.02 -9.66
CA GLN A 25 12.30 -10.93 -8.77
C GLN A 25 12.79 -11.16 -7.34
N GLU A 26 12.64 -12.37 -6.80
CA GLU A 26 13.17 -12.76 -5.49
C GLU A 26 14.69 -12.57 -5.41
N ASN A 27 15.43 -13.01 -6.44
CA ASN A 27 16.89 -12.93 -6.45
C ASN A 27 17.39 -11.49 -6.60
N LEU A 28 16.68 -10.64 -7.35
CA LEU A 28 17.00 -9.22 -7.46
C LEU A 28 16.67 -8.46 -6.17
N ALA A 29 15.51 -8.70 -5.58
CA ALA A 29 15.11 -8.09 -4.31
C ALA A 29 16.00 -8.56 -3.15
N GLY A 30 16.36 -9.85 -3.14
CA GLY A 30 17.19 -10.50 -2.13
C GLY A 30 18.69 -10.51 -2.45
N MET A 31 19.17 -9.75 -3.44
CA MET A 31 20.55 -9.84 -3.95
C MET A 31 21.60 -9.71 -2.84
N ARG A 32 21.37 -8.81 -1.88
CA ARG A 32 22.26 -8.63 -0.72
C ARG A 32 22.36 -9.90 0.14
N ILE A 33 21.25 -10.61 0.35
CA ILE A 33 21.19 -11.85 1.12
C ILE A 33 21.90 -12.97 0.35
N VAL A 34 21.61 -13.13 -0.93
CA VAL A 34 22.26 -14.14 -1.78
C VAL A 34 23.78 -13.97 -1.75
N LYS A 35 24.27 -12.72 -1.84
CA LYS A 35 25.69 -12.38 -1.74
C LYS A 35 26.26 -12.58 -0.33
N ALA A 36 25.56 -12.13 0.70
CA ALA A 36 26.03 -12.26 2.09
C ALA A 36 26.22 -13.73 2.52
N PHE A 37 25.37 -14.62 2.02
CA PHE A 37 25.44 -16.05 2.31
C PHE A 37 26.18 -16.88 1.23
N ALA A 38 26.78 -16.23 0.21
CA ALA A 38 27.50 -16.87 -0.88
C ALA A 38 26.70 -18.01 -1.57
N ARG A 39 25.41 -17.78 -1.82
CA ARG A 39 24.47 -18.75 -2.39
C ARG A 39 24.21 -18.56 -3.90
N GLU A 40 25.09 -17.88 -4.63
CA GLU A 40 24.88 -17.57 -6.04
C GLU A 40 24.74 -18.82 -6.91
N GLU A 41 25.54 -19.86 -6.70
CA GLU A 41 25.45 -21.10 -7.48
C GLU A 41 24.13 -21.83 -7.24
N TYR A 42 23.65 -21.83 -5.98
CA TYR A 42 22.36 -22.41 -5.63
C TYR A 42 21.21 -21.68 -6.34
N GLU A 43 21.22 -20.35 -6.30
CA GLU A 43 20.18 -19.53 -6.92
C GLU A 43 20.24 -19.56 -8.46
N SER A 44 21.44 -19.60 -9.02
CA SER A 44 21.66 -19.82 -10.46
C SER A 44 21.13 -21.19 -10.89
N GLY A 45 21.39 -22.25 -10.11
CA GLY A 45 20.85 -23.59 -10.34
C GLY A 45 19.32 -23.61 -10.28
N ARG A 46 18.73 -22.97 -9.27
CA ARG A 46 17.27 -22.83 -9.12
C ARG A 46 16.64 -22.14 -10.34
N PHE A 47 17.24 -21.03 -10.80
CA PHE A 47 16.80 -20.34 -12.01
C PHE A 47 16.96 -21.21 -13.26
N TYR A 48 18.11 -21.88 -13.40
CA TYR A 48 18.40 -22.75 -14.55
C TYR A 48 17.39 -23.90 -14.68
N THR A 49 17.05 -24.58 -13.58
CA THR A 49 16.02 -25.63 -13.59
C THR A 49 14.67 -25.10 -14.07
N ARG A 50 14.23 -23.95 -13.56
CA ARG A 50 12.97 -23.33 -14.02
C ARG A 50 13.01 -22.91 -15.48
N ASN A 51 14.16 -22.43 -15.95
CA ASN A 51 14.33 -22.04 -17.33
C ASN A 51 14.29 -23.27 -18.27
N LEU A 52 14.84 -24.41 -17.86
CA LEU A 52 14.72 -25.66 -18.60
C LEU A 52 13.28 -26.18 -18.66
N ASP A 53 12.52 -26.10 -17.55
CA ASP A 53 11.10 -26.47 -17.54
C ASP A 53 10.28 -25.62 -18.52
N LEU A 54 10.57 -24.31 -18.57
CA LEU A 54 9.97 -23.38 -19.53
C LEU A 54 10.36 -23.74 -20.96
N LEU A 55 11.65 -24.00 -21.20
CA LEU A 55 12.17 -24.38 -22.51
C LEU A 55 11.50 -25.65 -23.04
N ASP A 56 11.41 -26.71 -22.25
CA ASP A 56 10.77 -27.98 -22.64
C ASP A 56 9.30 -27.77 -23.06
N SER A 57 8.57 -26.97 -22.29
CA SER A 57 7.17 -26.66 -22.57
C SER A 57 7.00 -25.81 -23.83
N ASN A 58 7.89 -24.86 -24.03
CA ASN A 58 7.87 -23.99 -25.19
C ASN A 58 8.25 -24.77 -26.46
N ILE A 59 9.22 -25.68 -26.38
CA ILE A 59 9.58 -26.58 -27.49
C ILE A 59 8.37 -27.46 -27.85
N LYS A 60 7.70 -28.07 -26.87
CA LYS A 60 6.48 -28.87 -27.12
C LYS A 60 5.39 -28.04 -27.79
N LEU A 61 5.19 -26.80 -27.36
CA LEU A 61 4.26 -25.85 -27.99
C LEU A 61 4.63 -25.56 -29.45
N ILE A 62 5.91 -25.26 -29.71
CA ILE A 62 6.42 -24.97 -31.07
C ILE A 62 6.30 -26.21 -31.96
N GLN A 63 6.64 -27.40 -31.48
CA GLN A 63 6.48 -28.66 -32.23
C GLN A 63 5.02 -28.90 -32.63
N LEU A 64 4.09 -28.57 -31.74
CA LEU A 64 2.67 -28.70 -32.03
C LEU A 64 2.22 -27.69 -33.09
N PHE A 65 2.69 -26.44 -33.05
CA PHE A 65 2.49 -25.46 -34.13
C PHE A 65 3.13 -25.88 -35.45
N ALA A 66 4.36 -26.40 -35.41
CA ALA A 66 5.12 -26.87 -36.56
C ALA A 66 4.44 -28.04 -37.29
N THR A 67 3.66 -28.84 -36.57
CA THR A 67 2.85 -29.91 -37.18
C THR A 67 1.49 -29.36 -37.67
N PHE A 68 0.88 -28.46 -36.91
CA PHE A 68 -0.50 -28.01 -37.14
C PHE A 68 -0.66 -27.13 -38.38
N PHE A 69 0.20 -26.13 -38.57
CA PHE A 69 0.10 -25.22 -39.71
C PHE A 69 0.29 -25.93 -41.06
N PRO A 70 1.35 -26.73 -41.27
CA PRO A 70 1.52 -27.47 -42.51
C PRO A 70 0.35 -28.40 -42.82
N LEU A 71 -0.26 -29.02 -41.80
CA LEU A 71 -1.39 -29.93 -41.99
C LEU A 71 -2.64 -29.16 -42.46
N ILE A 72 -2.91 -27.96 -41.93
CA ILE A 72 -3.98 -27.10 -42.45
C ILE A 72 -3.67 -26.65 -43.88
N PHE A 73 -2.45 -26.20 -44.17
CA PHE A 73 -2.07 -25.82 -45.53
C PHE A 73 -2.18 -26.99 -46.50
N MET A 74 -1.82 -28.20 -46.08
CA MET A 74 -1.98 -29.42 -46.88
C MET A 74 -3.45 -29.69 -47.18
N ILE A 75 -4.34 -29.64 -46.19
CA ILE A 75 -5.79 -29.80 -46.39
C ILE A 75 -6.32 -28.73 -47.34
N SER A 76 -5.92 -27.47 -47.16
CA SER A 76 -6.33 -26.36 -48.02
C SER A 76 -5.86 -26.57 -49.47
N ASN A 77 -4.59 -26.96 -49.68
CA ASN A 77 -4.03 -27.23 -50.99
C ASN A 77 -4.70 -28.45 -51.66
N MET A 78 -5.04 -29.49 -50.89
CA MET A 78 -5.83 -30.61 -51.41
C MET A 78 -7.22 -30.14 -51.87
N GLY A 79 -7.84 -29.21 -51.15
CA GLY A 79 -9.08 -28.55 -51.58
C GLY A 79 -8.92 -27.81 -52.91
N VAL A 80 -7.84 -27.06 -53.09
CA VAL A 80 -7.52 -26.38 -54.36
C VAL A 80 -7.32 -27.38 -55.50
N VAL A 81 -6.60 -28.48 -55.26
CA VAL A 81 -6.39 -29.56 -56.25
C VAL A 81 -7.72 -30.20 -56.64
N ALA A 82 -8.61 -30.47 -55.67
CA ALA A 82 -9.94 -31.04 -55.93
C ALA A 82 -10.80 -30.08 -56.77
N VAL A 83 -10.77 -28.78 -56.45
CA VAL A 83 -11.46 -27.74 -57.22
C VAL A 83 -10.90 -27.62 -58.63
N LEU A 84 -9.58 -27.70 -58.80
CA LEU A 84 -8.95 -27.69 -60.12
C LEU A 84 -9.33 -28.91 -60.96
N ALA A 85 -9.33 -30.10 -60.36
CA ALA A 85 -9.67 -31.34 -61.06
C ALA A 85 -11.15 -31.36 -61.50
N PHE A 86 -12.05 -31.09 -60.56
CA PHE A 86 -13.50 -31.10 -60.83
C PHE A 86 -13.94 -29.90 -61.68
N GLY A 87 -13.42 -28.72 -61.37
CA GLY A 87 -13.69 -27.50 -62.13
C GLY A 87 -13.11 -27.56 -63.54
N GLY A 88 -11.90 -28.12 -63.71
CA GLY A 88 -11.29 -28.35 -65.02
C GLY A 88 -12.13 -29.29 -65.88
N TRP A 89 -12.65 -30.39 -65.29
CA TRP A 89 -13.57 -31.28 -65.97
C TRP A 89 -14.86 -30.57 -66.43
N GLN A 90 -15.44 -29.70 -65.59
CA GLN A 90 -16.60 -28.89 -65.96
C GLN A 90 -16.32 -27.83 -67.04
N VAL A 91 -15.13 -27.25 -67.05
CA VAL A 91 -14.72 -26.30 -68.09
C VAL A 91 -14.60 -27.00 -69.44
N ILE A 92 -13.98 -28.20 -69.46
CA ILE A 92 -13.91 -29.04 -70.67
C ILE A 92 -15.32 -29.44 -71.14
N GLY A 93 -16.23 -29.74 -70.20
CA GLY A 93 -17.63 -30.05 -70.48
C GLY A 93 -18.50 -28.84 -70.88
N GLY A 94 -17.95 -27.62 -70.92
CA GLY A 94 -18.65 -26.39 -71.32
C GLY A 94 -19.62 -25.82 -70.27
N ALA A 95 -19.68 -26.40 -69.06
CA ALA A 95 -20.56 -25.93 -67.99
C ALA A 95 -20.00 -24.70 -67.25
N LEU A 96 -18.67 -24.52 -67.26
CA LEU A 96 -17.97 -23.38 -66.65
C LEU A 96 -17.00 -22.74 -67.65
N THR A 97 -16.78 -21.44 -67.50
CA THR A 97 -15.70 -20.73 -68.19
C THR A 97 -14.39 -20.83 -67.41
N LEU A 98 -13.25 -20.72 -68.12
CA LEU A 98 -11.93 -20.67 -67.47
C LEU A 98 -11.82 -19.51 -66.46
N GLY A 99 -12.40 -18.35 -66.79
CA GLY A 99 -12.43 -17.18 -65.90
C GLY A 99 -13.18 -17.46 -64.59
N GLN A 100 -14.31 -18.17 -64.64
CA GLN A 100 -15.07 -18.56 -63.44
C GLN A 100 -14.28 -19.49 -62.53
N LEU A 101 -13.53 -20.45 -63.09
CA LEU A 101 -12.69 -21.36 -62.31
C LEU A 101 -11.56 -20.61 -61.59
N VAL A 102 -10.88 -19.71 -62.30
CA VAL A 102 -9.81 -18.87 -61.71
C VAL A 102 -10.38 -17.98 -60.60
N ALA A 103 -11.53 -17.35 -60.84
CA ALA A 103 -12.20 -16.52 -59.82
C ALA A 103 -12.58 -17.32 -58.57
N PHE A 104 -13.11 -18.55 -58.74
CA PHE A 104 -13.49 -19.41 -57.62
C PHE A 104 -12.29 -19.81 -56.75
N ILE A 105 -11.15 -20.14 -57.36
CA ILE A 105 -9.91 -20.43 -56.62
C ILE A 105 -9.42 -19.20 -55.86
N GLY A 106 -9.52 -18.02 -56.48
CA GLY A 106 -9.23 -16.75 -55.81
C GLY A 106 -10.09 -16.53 -54.56
N TYR A 107 -11.41 -16.74 -54.68
CA TYR A 107 -12.33 -16.63 -53.53
C TYR A 107 -12.07 -17.66 -52.43
N LEU A 108 -11.68 -18.88 -52.80
CA LEU A 108 -11.32 -19.91 -51.82
C LEU A 108 -10.09 -19.51 -50.99
N ASN A 109 -9.06 -18.94 -51.63
CA ASN A 109 -7.89 -18.42 -50.93
C ASN A 109 -8.25 -17.22 -50.03
N TYR A 110 -9.13 -16.32 -50.49
CA TYR A 110 -9.61 -15.22 -49.66
C TYR A 110 -10.40 -15.68 -48.44
N LEU A 111 -11.08 -16.83 -48.51
CA LEU A 111 -11.84 -17.37 -47.38
C LEU A 111 -10.95 -17.92 -46.26
N LEU A 112 -9.75 -18.40 -46.59
CA LEU A 112 -8.86 -19.08 -45.64
C LEU A 112 -8.33 -18.12 -44.56
N MET A 113 -7.95 -16.90 -44.94
CA MET A 113 -7.40 -15.90 -44.02
C MET A 113 -8.39 -15.44 -42.93
N PRO A 114 -9.65 -15.07 -43.23
CA PRO A 114 -10.67 -14.76 -42.23
C PRO A 114 -10.92 -15.92 -41.26
N ILE A 115 -10.92 -17.17 -41.72
CA ILE A 115 -11.12 -18.34 -40.84
C ILE A 115 -9.98 -18.42 -39.81
N PHE A 116 -8.73 -18.20 -40.24
CA PHE A 116 -7.60 -18.13 -39.31
C PHE A 116 -7.72 -16.96 -38.33
N MET A 117 -8.13 -15.78 -38.83
CA MET A 117 -8.34 -14.61 -37.98
C MET A 117 -9.40 -14.84 -36.91
N LEU A 118 -10.53 -15.49 -37.24
CA LEU A 118 -11.57 -15.85 -36.26
C LEU A 118 -11.04 -16.73 -35.13
N GLY A 119 -10.13 -17.68 -35.44
CA GLY A 119 -9.47 -18.51 -34.43
C GLY A 119 -8.60 -17.70 -33.46
N MET A 120 -7.85 -16.71 -33.98
CA MET A 120 -7.04 -15.82 -33.14
C MET A 120 -7.90 -14.83 -32.33
N LEU A 121 -8.99 -14.33 -32.92
CA LEU A 121 -9.94 -13.43 -32.26
C LEU A 121 -10.56 -14.07 -31.01
N GLY A 122 -10.88 -15.37 -31.06
CA GLY A 122 -11.40 -16.08 -29.87
C GLY A 122 -10.46 -16.01 -28.66
N ALA A 123 -9.17 -16.28 -28.86
CA ALA A 123 -8.18 -16.19 -27.79
C ALA A 123 -7.96 -14.75 -27.29
N MET A 124 -8.08 -13.77 -28.18
CA MET A 124 -8.00 -12.34 -27.82
C MET A 124 -9.22 -11.91 -26.98
N LEU A 125 -10.41 -12.31 -27.38
CA LEU A 125 -11.66 -12.00 -26.66
C LEU A 125 -11.66 -12.60 -25.26
N SER A 126 -11.24 -13.85 -25.07
CA SER A 126 -11.17 -14.44 -23.72
C SER A 126 -10.18 -13.71 -22.80
N ARG A 127 -9.04 -13.23 -23.34
CA ARG A 127 -8.11 -12.40 -22.55
C ARG A 127 -8.69 -11.02 -22.24
N ALA A 128 -9.38 -10.42 -23.20
CA ALA A 128 -10.06 -9.14 -23.01
C ALA A 128 -11.14 -9.24 -21.93
N GLU A 129 -11.96 -10.30 -21.97
CA GLU A 129 -13.00 -10.59 -20.97
C GLU A 129 -12.43 -10.74 -19.56
N ALA A 130 -11.39 -11.56 -19.38
CA ALA A 130 -10.74 -11.73 -18.07
C ALA A 130 -10.06 -10.45 -17.56
N SER A 131 -9.62 -9.56 -18.46
CA SER A 131 -9.02 -8.27 -18.08
C SER A 131 -10.09 -7.23 -17.76
N ALA A 132 -11.21 -7.25 -18.50
CA ALA A 132 -12.38 -6.43 -18.23
C ALA A 132 -12.99 -6.79 -16.87
N GLN A 133 -13.11 -8.08 -16.54
CA GLN A 133 -13.61 -8.51 -15.23
C GLN A 133 -12.81 -7.89 -14.08
N ARG A 134 -11.48 -8.02 -14.11
CA ARG A 134 -10.61 -7.42 -13.08
C ARG A 134 -10.70 -5.89 -13.01
N LEU A 135 -10.96 -5.24 -14.15
CA LEU A 135 -11.17 -3.79 -14.20
C LEU A 135 -12.50 -3.43 -13.52
N PHE A 136 -13.58 -4.13 -13.84
CA PHE A 136 -14.89 -3.92 -13.21
C PHE A 136 -14.88 -4.28 -11.72
N ASP A 137 -14.14 -5.31 -11.30
CA ASP A 137 -13.97 -5.62 -9.87
C ASP A 137 -13.41 -4.43 -9.06
N VAL A 138 -12.59 -3.56 -9.69
CA VAL A 138 -12.06 -2.34 -9.07
C VAL A 138 -13.01 -1.16 -9.21
N LEU A 139 -13.66 -0.98 -10.37
CA LEU A 139 -14.59 0.13 -10.59
C LEU A 139 -15.87 0.01 -9.77
N ASP A 140 -16.35 -1.22 -9.59
CA ASP A 140 -17.58 -1.54 -8.86
C ASP A 140 -17.33 -1.74 -7.36
N ALA A 141 -16.06 -1.65 -6.91
CA ALA A 141 -15.72 -1.71 -5.49
C ALA A 141 -16.30 -0.48 -4.77
N GLU A 142 -17.22 -0.71 -3.85
CA GLU A 142 -17.77 0.36 -3.03
C GLU A 142 -16.77 0.82 -1.96
N SER A 143 -16.65 2.14 -1.78
CA SER A 143 -15.87 2.69 -0.67
C SER A 143 -16.60 2.46 0.65
N GLU A 144 -15.91 1.80 1.60
CA GLU A 144 -16.44 1.48 2.93
C GLU A 144 -16.77 2.73 3.74
N VAL A 145 -15.95 3.77 3.62
CA VAL A 145 -16.10 5.03 4.36
C VAL A 145 -16.43 6.15 3.39
N LYS A 146 -17.69 6.60 3.45
CA LYS A 146 -18.20 7.74 2.68
C LYS A 146 -18.93 8.73 3.58
N ASP A 147 -19.01 9.97 3.10
CA ASP A 147 -19.86 10.99 3.70
C ASP A 147 -21.31 10.53 3.66
N LYS A 148 -22.02 10.67 4.79
CA LYS A 148 -23.46 10.42 4.81
C LYS A 148 -24.18 11.48 3.97
N PRO A 149 -25.31 11.16 3.34
CA PRO A 149 -26.17 12.18 2.74
C PRO A 149 -26.57 13.22 3.81
N GLY A 150 -26.18 14.48 3.60
CA GLY A 150 -26.40 15.55 4.56
C GLY A 150 -25.32 15.71 5.64
N ALA A 151 -24.16 15.06 5.50
CA ALA A 151 -23.00 15.30 6.36
C ALA A 151 -22.66 16.79 6.39
N ILE A 152 -22.42 17.30 7.59
CA ILE A 152 -22.14 18.72 7.80
C ILE A 152 -20.63 18.98 7.76
N GLU A 153 -20.23 20.20 7.42
CA GLU A 153 -18.84 20.60 7.58
C GLU A 153 -18.51 20.71 9.08
N LEU A 154 -17.46 20.02 9.52
CA LEU A 154 -16.99 20.10 10.90
C LEU A 154 -16.44 21.53 11.13
N PRO A 155 -17.01 22.31 12.08
CA PRO A 155 -16.51 23.63 12.40
C PRO A 155 -15.13 23.56 13.05
N ALA A 156 -14.49 24.71 13.26
CA ALA A 156 -13.23 24.77 14.00
C ALA A 156 -13.40 24.16 15.41
N VAL A 157 -12.61 23.14 15.71
CA VAL A 157 -12.68 22.37 16.95
C VAL A 157 -11.69 22.89 17.99
N GLN A 158 -12.05 22.74 19.26
CA GLN A 158 -11.16 22.85 20.41
C GLN A 158 -10.26 21.62 20.54
N GLY A 159 -10.73 20.46 20.05
CA GLY A 159 -9.93 19.23 19.96
C GLY A 159 -10.22 18.22 21.06
N ARG A 160 -11.39 18.26 21.68
CA ARG A 160 -11.83 17.19 22.59
C ARG A 160 -12.19 15.95 21.79
N VAL A 161 -11.63 14.80 22.15
CA VAL A 161 -11.91 13.52 21.48
C VAL A 161 -12.50 12.54 22.48
N GLU A 162 -13.59 11.86 22.12
CA GLU A 162 -14.32 10.94 22.99
C GLU A 162 -14.59 9.62 22.26
N PHE A 163 -14.27 8.52 22.93
CA PHE A 163 -14.65 7.17 22.53
C PHE A 163 -15.78 6.72 23.44
N ASP A 164 -16.95 6.49 22.86
CA ASP A 164 -18.18 6.11 23.55
C ASP A 164 -18.57 4.67 23.16
N ASN A 165 -18.25 3.74 24.06
CA ASN A 165 -18.47 2.30 23.93
C ASN A 165 -18.05 1.72 22.57
N VAL A 166 -16.85 2.07 22.12
CA VAL A 166 -16.38 1.76 20.78
C VAL A 166 -15.96 0.30 20.65
N SER A 167 -16.53 -0.39 19.67
CA SER A 167 -16.03 -1.69 19.21
C SER A 167 -15.72 -1.62 17.72
N PHE A 168 -14.64 -2.29 17.30
CA PHE A 168 -14.17 -2.28 15.93
C PHE A 168 -13.58 -3.62 15.51
N ARG A 169 -13.90 -4.01 14.27
CA ARG A 169 -13.44 -5.21 13.59
C ARG A 169 -13.08 -4.89 12.15
N TYR A 170 -11.91 -5.34 11.70
CA TYR A 170 -11.54 -5.31 10.29
C TYR A 170 -12.41 -6.28 9.48
N ILE A 171 -12.72 -5.93 8.24
CA ILE A 171 -13.50 -6.80 7.35
C ILE A 171 -12.73 -8.11 7.12
N GLY A 172 -13.46 -9.22 7.23
CA GLY A 172 -12.89 -10.56 7.12
C GLY A 172 -12.19 -11.07 8.39
N ALA A 173 -12.06 -10.26 9.45
CA ALA A 173 -11.61 -10.74 10.74
C ALA A 173 -12.73 -11.48 11.48
N GLU A 174 -12.38 -12.51 12.26
CA GLU A 174 -13.35 -13.29 13.05
C GLU A 174 -13.69 -12.61 14.39
N SER A 175 -12.76 -11.84 14.95
CA SER A 175 -12.88 -11.21 16.27
C SER A 175 -12.66 -9.71 16.24
N ASP A 176 -13.28 -9.01 17.19
CA ASP A 176 -13.08 -7.57 17.39
C ASP A 176 -11.64 -7.28 17.82
N VAL A 177 -11.04 -6.25 17.22
CA VAL A 177 -9.71 -5.75 17.60
C VAL A 177 -9.80 -4.70 18.71
N VAL A 178 -10.94 -4.00 18.80
CA VAL A 178 -11.28 -3.08 19.89
C VAL A 178 -12.67 -3.44 20.40
N ASN A 179 -12.87 -3.50 21.72
CA ASN A 179 -14.12 -3.98 22.31
C ASN A 179 -14.55 -3.11 23.51
N GLY A 180 -15.63 -2.35 23.33
CA GLY A 180 -16.25 -1.57 24.41
C GLY A 180 -15.35 -0.48 25.00
N LEU A 181 -14.53 0.16 24.17
CA LEU A 181 -13.56 1.16 24.61
C LEU A 181 -14.26 2.48 24.97
N ASN A 182 -13.97 2.98 26.19
CA ASN A 182 -14.54 4.23 26.72
C ASN A 182 -13.41 5.08 27.29
N PHE A 183 -13.17 6.26 26.71
CA PHE A 183 -12.26 7.27 27.28
C PHE A 183 -12.51 8.63 26.60
N HIS A 184 -11.96 9.69 27.19
CA HIS A 184 -11.91 11.01 26.54
C HIS A 184 -10.54 11.66 26.72
N ALA A 185 -10.19 12.51 25.76
CA ALA A 185 -9.04 13.41 25.78
C ALA A 185 -9.53 14.86 25.77
N ASP A 186 -9.13 15.64 26.75
CA ASP A 186 -9.47 17.06 26.82
C ASP A 186 -8.59 17.89 25.87
N PRO A 187 -9.06 19.07 25.43
CA PRO A 187 -8.28 19.96 24.57
C PRO A 187 -6.87 20.23 25.10
N GLY A 188 -5.87 19.92 24.28
CA GLY A 188 -4.46 20.17 24.60
C GLY A 188 -3.78 19.08 25.43
N GLN A 189 -4.49 18.02 25.85
CA GLN A 189 -3.87 16.89 26.53
C GLN A 189 -3.02 16.04 25.59
N THR A 190 -1.93 15.51 26.12
CA THR A 190 -1.13 14.46 25.51
C THR A 190 -1.52 13.09 26.08
N ILE A 191 -2.05 12.24 25.22
CA ILE A 191 -2.50 10.89 25.52
C ILE A 191 -1.48 9.88 24.99
N ALA A 192 -0.79 9.19 25.88
CA ALA A 192 0.08 8.06 25.50
C ALA A 192 -0.73 6.76 25.44
N ILE A 193 -0.53 5.98 24.39
CA ILE A 193 -1.19 4.68 24.18
C ILE A 193 -0.14 3.57 24.27
N LEU A 194 -0.32 2.68 25.24
CA LEU A 194 0.54 1.55 25.52
C LEU A 194 -0.22 0.23 25.38
N GLY A 195 0.54 -0.85 25.25
CA GLY A 195 0.00 -2.20 25.11
C GLY A 195 0.96 -3.08 24.31
N GLN A 196 0.79 -4.40 24.41
CA GLN A 196 1.58 -5.34 23.63
C GLN A 196 1.28 -5.22 22.12
N THR A 197 2.12 -5.82 21.28
CA THR A 197 1.85 -5.92 19.84
C THR A 197 0.52 -6.65 19.61
N GLY A 198 -0.35 -6.08 18.79
CA GLY A 198 -1.69 -6.63 18.55
C GLY A 198 -2.77 -6.19 19.55
N ALA A 199 -2.46 -5.37 20.56
CA ALA A 199 -3.45 -4.89 21.54
C ALA A 199 -4.50 -3.90 20.99
N GLY A 200 -4.43 -3.52 19.70
CA GLY A 200 -5.37 -2.59 19.06
C GLY A 200 -4.95 -1.11 19.00
N LYS A 201 -3.72 -0.78 19.43
CA LYS A 201 -3.18 0.60 19.44
C LYS A 201 -3.35 1.34 18.10
N SER A 202 -2.86 0.73 17.01
CA SER A 202 -2.94 1.29 15.66
C SER A 202 -4.38 1.39 15.16
N SER A 203 -5.25 0.48 15.57
CA SER A 203 -6.67 0.53 15.20
C SER A 203 -7.36 1.73 15.85
N ILE A 204 -7.12 1.99 17.14
CA ILE A 204 -7.71 3.12 17.86
C ILE A 204 -7.33 4.45 17.22
N ILE A 205 -6.05 4.66 16.93
CA ILE A 205 -5.62 5.91 16.28
C ILE A 205 -6.22 6.09 14.89
N ASN A 206 -6.46 5.01 14.15
CA ASN A 206 -7.03 5.05 12.79
C ASN A 206 -8.55 5.33 12.79
N LEU A 207 -9.23 5.16 13.92
CA LEU A 207 -10.66 5.48 14.06
C LEU A 207 -10.90 6.99 14.21
N ILE A 208 -9.94 7.75 14.75
CA ILE A 208 -10.02 9.21 14.92
C ILE A 208 -10.17 9.95 13.58
N PRO A 209 -9.30 9.72 12.56
CA PRO A 209 -9.45 10.33 11.23
C PRO A 209 -10.49 9.62 10.35
N ARG A 210 -11.23 8.65 10.93
CA ARG A 210 -12.22 7.82 10.26
C ARG A 210 -11.64 7.16 9.00
N PHE A 211 -10.53 6.44 9.16
CA PHE A 211 -10.07 5.52 8.11
C PHE A 211 -10.91 4.23 8.07
N TYR A 212 -11.52 3.91 9.20
CA TYR A 212 -12.52 2.86 9.33
C TYR A 212 -13.69 3.38 10.15
N ASP A 213 -14.89 2.87 9.85
CA ASP A 213 -16.05 3.10 10.71
C ASP A 213 -16.08 2.09 11.86
N VAL A 214 -16.53 2.55 13.03
CA VAL A 214 -16.71 1.67 14.19
C VAL A 214 -17.84 0.67 13.94
N THR A 215 -17.66 -0.56 14.42
CA THR A 215 -18.70 -1.61 14.36
C THR A 215 -19.83 -1.32 15.35
N ALA A 216 -19.50 -0.78 16.53
CA ALA A 216 -20.45 -0.32 17.54
C ALA A 216 -19.88 0.88 18.30
N GLY A 217 -20.77 1.66 18.94
CA GLY A 217 -20.40 2.88 19.65
C GLY A 217 -20.22 4.09 18.72
N ALA A 218 -19.47 5.08 19.20
CA ALA A 218 -19.19 6.32 18.47
C ALA A 218 -17.82 6.90 18.84
N VAL A 219 -17.13 7.46 17.86
CA VAL A 219 -15.98 8.36 18.09
C VAL A 219 -16.49 9.78 17.83
N LYS A 220 -16.29 10.67 18.79
CA LYS A 220 -16.79 12.05 18.74
C LYS A 220 -15.63 13.04 18.86
N ILE A 221 -15.72 14.13 18.13
CA ILE A 221 -14.84 15.29 18.26
C ILE A 221 -15.69 16.49 18.63
N ASP A 222 -15.39 17.13 19.76
CA ASP A 222 -16.19 18.21 20.36
C ASP A 222 -17.70 17.89 20.44
N GLY A 223 -18.02 16.62 20.72
CA GLY A 223 -19.39 16.11 20.83
C GLY A 223 -20.06 15.73 19.50
N GLN A 224 -19.42 15.99 18.35
CA GLN A 224 -19.92 15.57 17.03
C GLN A 224 -19.36 14.20 16.65
N ASP A 225 -20.22 13.25 16.32
CA ASP A 225 -19.79 11.94 15.80
C ASP A 225 -19.09 12.12 14.45
N VAL A 226 -17.90 11.53 14.30
CA VAL A 226 -17.09 11.63 13.07
C VAL A 226 -17.80 11.11 11.83
N ARG A 227 -18.87 10.31 12.00
CA ARG A 227 -19.71 9.79 10.91
C ARG A 227 -20.72 10.79 10.35
N GLU A 228 -21.02 11.86 11.09
CA GLU A 228 -22.02 12.88 10.72
C GLU A 228 -21.39 14.10 10.03
N VAL A 229 -20.05 14.17 9.96
CA VAL A 229 -19.32 15.27 9.33
C VAL A 229 -18.64 14.83 8.04
N THR A 230 -18.29 15.80 7.19
CA THR A 230 -17.55 15.52 5.95
C THR A 230 -16.12 15.06 6.25
N LEU A 231 -15.63 14.06 5.53
CA LEU A 231 -14.27 13.53 5.71
C LEU A 231 -13.19 14.59 5.47
N ASP A 232 -13.41 15.50 4.53
CA ASP A 232 -12.47 16.59 4.21
C ASP A 232 -12.31 17.55 5.41
N SER A 233 -13.42 18.01 5.99
CA SER A 233 -13.38 18.92 7.15
C SER A 233 -12.79 18.25 8.39
N LEU A 234 -13.12 16.98 8.63
CA LEU A 234 -12.57 16.15 9.71
C LEU A 234 -11.04 16.05 9.60
N ARG A 235 -10.54 15.61 8.44
CA ARG A 235 -9.11 15.31 8.26
C ARG A 235 -8.24 16.56 8.20
N LYS A 236 -8.79 17.72 7.82
CA LYS A 236 -8.10 19.02 7.93
C LYS A 236 -7.78 19.43 9.38
N GLN A 237 -8.53 18.92 10.36
CA GLN A 237 -8.27 19.20 11.78
C GLN A 237 -7.23 18.26 12.41
N ILE A 238 -6.78 17.23 11.68
CA ILE A 238 -5.97 16.12 12.20
C ILE A 238 -4.62 16.06 11.47
N GLY A 239 -3.52 16.15 12.21
CA GLY A 239 -2.19 15.84 11.70
C GLY A 239 -1.77 14.42 12.08
N ILE A 240 -1.07 13.74 11.17
CA ILE A 240 -0.61 12.37 11.40
C ILE A 240 0.89 12.27 11.09
N VAL A 241 1.66 11.72 12.04
CA VAL A 241 3.09 11.41 11.89
C VAL A 241 3.31 9.95 12.28
N LEU A 242 3.32 9.04 11.31
CA LEU A 242 3.46 7.59 11.54
C LEU A 242 4.93 7.15 11.50
N GLN A 243 5.19 5.94 12.04
CA GLN A 243 6.48 5.24 12.02
C GLN A 243 7.13 5.24 10.64
N GLU A 244 6.40 4.70 9.65
CA GLU A 244 6.86 4.66 8.27
C GLU A 244 6.46 5.95 7.54
N THR A 245 7.34 6.94 7.60
CA THR A 245 7.12 8.18 6.86
C THR A 245 7.27 7.93 5.36
N THR A 246 6.15 8.04 4.63
CA THR A 246 6.13 7.98 3.17
C THR A 246 6.20 9.39 2.57
N LEU A 247 7.17 9.57 1.68
CA LEU A 247 7.26 10.74 0.81
C LEU A 247 6.82 10.37 -0.61
N PHE A 248 6.17 11.31 -1.27
CA PHE A 248 5.72 11.18 -2.64
C PHE A 248 6.83 11.64 -3.60
N SER A 249 6.84 11.06 -4.79
CA SER A 249 7.69 11.55 -5.88
C SER A 249 7.33 13.01 -6.18
N GLY A 250 8.31 13.90 -6.09
CA GLY A 250 8.11 15.35 -6.16
C GLY A 250 9.22 16.09 -5.44
N THR A 251 9.09 17.40 -5.26
CA THR A 251 10.09 18.19 -4.52
C THR A 251 9.93 18.06 -3.00
N ILE A 252 10.98 18.42 -2.25
CA ILE A 252 10.87 18.53 -0.78
C ILE A 252 9.78 19.53 -0.40
N ARG A 253 9.70 20.66 -1.12
CA ARG A 253 8.65 21.67 -0.95
C ARG A 253 7.25 21.06 -1.08
N GLU A 254 6.99 20.33 -2.16
CA GLU A 254 5.70 19.69 -2.41
C GLU A 254 5.36 18.66 -1.32
N ASN A 255 6.36 17.94 -0.82
CA ASN A 255 6.16 16.98 0.26
C ASN A 255 5.81 17.63 1.60
N ILE A 256 6.38 18.80 1.91
CA ILE A 256 6.02 19.58 3.12
C ILE A 256 4.64 20.24 2.93
N ALA A 257 4.39 20.82 1.75
CA ALA A 257 3.14 21.47 1.38
C ALA A 257 1.98 20.50 1.09
N TYR A 258 2.18 19.19 1.23
CA TYR A 258 1.19 18.19 0.83
C TYR A 258 -0.19 18.38 1.48
N GLY A 259 -0.23 18.77 2.77
CA GLY A 259 -1.48 19.02 3.49
C GLY A 259 -2.09 20.42 3.24
N LYS A 260 -1.33 21.33 2.62
CA LYS A 260 -1.73 22.70 2.30
C LYS A 260 -1.05 23.14 0.99
N PRO A 261 -1.52 22.65 -0.18
CA PRO A 261 -0.82 22.85 -1.46
C PRO A 261 -0.61 24.32 -1.86
N GLU A 262 -1.49 25.20 -1.38
CA GLU A 262 -1.43 26.65 -1.58
C GLU A 262 -0.45 27.38 -0.65
N ALA A 263 0.28 26.66 0.21
CA ALA A 263 1.23 27.26 1.15
C ALA A 263 2.34 28.04 0.43
N THR A 264 2.67 29.21 0.96
CA THR A 264 3.78 30.01 0.43
C THR A 264 5.12 29.38 0.78
N LEU A 265 6.18 29.75 0.05
CA LEU A 265 7.52 29.23 0.34
C LEU A 265 7.97 29.63 1.75
N GLU A 266 7.58 30.82 2.22
CA GLU A 266 7.87 31.29 3.58
C GLU A 266 7.21 30.42 4.65
N GLU A 267 5.95 30.01 4.45
CA GLU A 267 5.25 29.09 5.36
C GLU A 267 5.94 27.71 5.38
N VAL A 268 6.33 27.21 4.21
CA VAL A 268 7.08 25.94 4.08
C VAL A 268 8.42 26.01 4.81
N ILE A 269 9.17 27.11 4.65
CA ILE A 269 10.45 27.32 5.33
C ILE A 269 10.25 27.40 6.85
N ALA A 270 9.24 28.14 7.32
CA ALA A 270 8.95 28.25 8.74
C ALA A 270 8.61 26.89 9.37
N ALA A 271 7.79 26.08 8.68
CA ALA A 271 7.46 24.73 9.11
C ALA A 271 8.69 23.82 9.13
N ALA A 272 9.55 23.89 8.11
CA ALA A 272 10.79 23.14 8.05
C ALA A 272 11.80 23.55 9.14
N GLN A 273 11.90 24.84 9.48
CA GLN A 273 12.74 25.31 10.59
C GLN A 273 12.22 24.79 11.93
N ALA A 274 10.91 24.88 12.16
CA ALA A 274 10.28 24.33 13.36
C ALA A 274 10.45 22.81 13.46
N ALA A 275 10.53 22.11 12.33
CA ALA A 275 10.78 20.67 12.26
C ALA A 275 12.26 20.27 12.29
N GLN A 276 13.20 21.21 12.46
CA GLN A 276 14.65 20.97 12.34
C GLN A 276 15.06 20.36 10.97
N ALA A 277 14.28 20.64 9.93
CA ALA A 277 14.52 20.16 8.57
C ALA A 277 15.28 21.16 7.69
N HIS A 278 15.19 22.45 8.00
CA HIS A 278 15.68 23.50 7.13
C HIS A 278 17.16 23.36 6.72
N GLU A 279 18.05 23.07 7.68
CA GLU A 279 19.50 23.00 7.45
C GLU A 279 19.85 21.91 6.44
N PHE A 280 19.38 20.67 6.66
CA PHE A 280 19.69 19.57 5.74
C PHE A 280 19.00 19.75 4.38
N VAL A 281 17.86 20.44 4.33
CA VAL A 281 17.18 20.76 3.06
C VAL A 281 18.04 21.72 2.25
N LEU A 282 18.67 22.72 2.87
CA LEU A 282 19.59 23.64 2.18
C LEU A 282 20.90 22.96 1.72
N GLU A 283 21.30 21.88 2.38
CA GLU A 283 22.46 21.06 1.97
C GLU A 283 22.17 20.19 0.73
N GLN A 284 20.89 20.02 0.36
CA GLN A 284 20.54 19.31 -0.86
C GLN A 284 20.91 20.12 -2.11
N PRO A 285 21.21 19.45 -3.25
CA PRO A 285 21.68 20.12 -4.47
C PRO A 285 20.79 21.29 -4.94
N ASP A 286 19.47 21.16 -4.82
CA ASP A 286 18.49 22.16 -5.28
C ASP A 286 17.65 22.72 -4.11
N GLY A 287 18.13 22.57 -2.87
CA GLY A 287 17.41 23.05 -1.69
C GLY A 287 16.02 22.42 -1.57
N TYR A 288 15.00 23.25 -1.39
CA TYR A 288 13.59 22.85 -1.34
C TYR A 288 13.02 22.31 -2.65
N GLU A 289 13.65 22.63 -3.79
CA GLU A 289 13.24 22.15 -5.11
C GLU A 289 13.91 20.82 -5.47
N THR A 290 14.71 20.26 -4.55
CA THR A 290 15.30 18.91 -4.71
C THR A 290 14.21 17.87 -4.87
N VAL A 291 14.26 17.13 -5.98
CA VAL A 291 13.32 16.05 -6.29
C VAL A 291 13.68 14.81 -5.49
N VAL A 292 12.73 14.32 -4.70
CA VAL A 292 12.84 13.04 -3.99
C VAL A 292 12.09 11.96 -4.77
N GLY A 293 12.70 10.77 -4.87
CA GLY A 293 12.08 9.62 -5.52
C GLY A 293 10.96 9.00 -4.68
N GLU A 294 10.30 7.96 -5.22
CA GLU A 294 9.24 7.22 -4.51
C GLU A 294 9.72 6.78 -3.12
N ARG A 295 8.89 6.97 -2.08
CA ARG A 295 9.23 6.69 -0.66
C ARG A 295 10.44 7.48 -0.14
N GLY A 296 10.82 8.57 -0.80
CA GLY A 296 11.93 9.43 -0.37
C GLY A 296 13.30 8.79 -0.54
N VAL A 297 13.51 7.98 -1.59
CA VAL A 297 14.84 7.44 -1.91
C VAL A 297 15.84 8.59 -2.02
N GLY A 298 16.95 8.48 -1.28
CA GLY A 298 17.98 9.53 -1.17
C GLY A 298 18.01 10.25 0.18
N LEU A 299 16.95 10.13 1.00
CA LEU A 299 16.91 10.69 2.35
C LEU A 299 17.07 9.62 3.43
N SER A 300 17.72 9.99 4.53
CA SER A 300 17.80 9.17 5.74
C SER A 300 16.44 9.06 6.44
N GLY A 301 16.27 8.06 7.32
CA GLY A 301 15.03 7.88 8.09
C GLY A 301 14.65 9.13 8.88
N GLY A 302 15.61 9.73 9.60
CA GLY A 302 15.39 10.95 10.36
C GLY A 302 15.07 12.18 9.50
N GLN A 303 15.66 12.29 8.30
CA GLN A 303 15.29 13.36 7.35
C GLN A 303 13.85 13.23 6.87
N LYS A 304 13.42 12.01 6.54
CA LYS A 304 12.01 11.74 6.15
C LYS A 304 11.07 12.12 7.29
N GLN A 305 11.37 11.68 8.51
CA GLN A 305 10.54 11.96 9.68
C GLN A 305 10.41 13.47 9.95
N ARG A 306 11.51 14.23 9.87
CA ARG A 306 11.46 15.70 9.99
C ARG A 306 10.64 16.37 8.89
N ILE A 307 10.63 15.84 7.66
CA ILE A 307 9.72 16.32 6.60
C ILE A 307 8.25 16.03 6.93
N ALA A 308 7.93 14.85 7.49
CA ALA A 308 6.56 14.56 7.95
C ALA A 308 6.14 15.47 9.11
N ILE A 309 7.04 15.75 10.06
CA ILE A 309 6.77 16.71 11.14
C ILE A 309 6.54 18.11 10.56
N ALA A 310 7.35 18.55 9.59
CA ALA A 310 7.12 19.83 8.89
C ALA A 310 5.76 19.86 8.19
N ARG A 311 5.35 18.76 7.53
CA ARG A 311 4.03 18.63 6.90
C ARG A 311 2.89 18.79 7.92
N ALA A 312 3.00 18.14 9.08
CA ALA A 312 2.02 18.27 10.15
C ALA A 312 2.01 19.68 10.77
N LEU A 313 3.17 20.29 10.98
CA LEU A 313 3.29 21.67 11.48
C LEU A 313 2.67 22.69 10.51
N LEU A 314 2.87 22.52 9.20
CA LEU A 314 2.32 23.41 8.18
C LEU A 314 0.79 23.35 8.14
N LEU A 315 0.21 22.15 8.28
CA LEU A 315 -1.24 21.96 8.37
C LEU A 315 -1.83 22.65 9.61
N ASN A 316 -1.03 22.79 10.69
CA ASN A 316 -1.42 23.36 11.97
C ASN A 316 -2.74 22.78 12.54
N PRO A 317 -2.81 21.46 12.76
CA PRO A 317 -4.02 20.76 13.20
C PRO A 317 -4.34 21.04 14.67
N ARG A 318 -5.59 20.73 15.07
CA ARG A 318 -6.04 20.76 16.47
C ARG A 318 -5.82 19.43 17.19
N ILE A 319 -5.86 18.34 16.43
CA ILE A 319 -5.63 16.98 16.91
C ILE A 319 -4.40 16.42 16.19
N LEU A 320 -3.53 15.77 16.94
CA LEU A 320 -2.29 15.21 16.43
C LEU A 320 -2.23 13.72 16.77
N ILE A 321 -1.84 12.91 15.79
CA ILE A 321 -1.68 11.46 15.94
C ILE A 321 -0.25 11.12 15.57
N MET A 322 0.45 10.41 16.45
CA MET A 322 1.85 10.09 16.27
C MET A 322 2.18 8.67 16.70
N ASP A 323 3.16 8.08 16.02
CA ASP A 323 3.86 6.89 16.47
C ASP A 323 5.30 7.28 16.82
N ASP A 324 5.66 7.16 18.09
CA ASP A 324 6.96 7.59 18.64
C ASP A 324 8.09 6.57 18.36
N SER A 325 7.85 5.64 17.44
CA SER A 325 8.92 4.82 16.87
C SER A 325 9.84 5.68 15.98
N THR A 326 10.97 6.11 16.50
CA THR A 326 12.06 6.54 15.62
C THR A 326 12.82 5.31 15.14
N SER A 327 12.87 5.10 13.81
CA SER A 327 13.82 4.18 13.19
C SER A 327 15.25 4.50 13.65
N ALA A 328 16.16 3.53 13.71
CA ALA A 328 17.57 3.71 14.10
C ALA A 328 18.21 5.00 13.51
N VAL A 329 18.17 6.07 14.29
CA VAL A 329 18.75 7.37 14.01
C VAL A 329 19.84 7.62 15.05
N ASP A 330 20.84 8.41 14.69
CA ASP A 330 21.85 8.85 15.65
C ASP A 330 21.23 9.76 16.72
N ALA A 331 21.89 9.85 17.88
CA ALA A 331 21.38 10.58 19.04
C ALA A 331 21.15 12.08 18.79
N GLU A 332 21.93 12.71 17.90
CA GLU A 332 21.74 14.13 17.55
C GLU A 332 20.47 14.32 16.70
N THR A 333 20.29 13.47 15.69
CA THR A 333 19.08 13.43 14.86
C THR A 333 17.84 13.14 15.72
N GLU A 334 17.96 12.21 16.66
CA GLU A 334 16.90 11.86 17.61
C GLU A 334 16.48 13.05 18.47
N TYR A 335 17.45 13.76 19.05
CA TYR A 335 17.20 14.95 19.85
C TYR A 335 16.50 16.06 19.04
N LYS A 336 16.95 16.30 17.80
CA LYS A 336 16.31 17.25 16.87
C LYS A 336 14.87 16.87 16.55
N ILE A 337 14.59 15.58 16.37
CA ILE A 337 13.23 15.07 16.13
C ILE A 337 12.36 15.29 17.38
N GLN A 338 12.87 14.98 18.57
CA GLN A 338 12.12 15.17 19.82
C GLN A 338 11.74 16.63 20.03
N GLN A 339 12.67 17.57 19.86
CA GLN A 339 12.36 19.00 19.97
C GLN A 339 11.25 19.43 18.99
N ALA A 340 11.29 18.92 17.77
CA ALA A 340 10.30 19.21 16.76
C ALA A 340 8.92 18.63 17.14
N LEU A 341 8.89 17.43 17.71
CA LEU A 341 7.67 16.78 18.22
C LEU A 341 7.09 17.53 19.43
N ASP A 342 7.92 17.91 20.40
CA ASP A 342 7.48 18.67 21.58
C ASP A 342 6.83 19.99 21.17
N LYS A 343 7.44 20.71 20.22
CA LYS A 343 6.87 21.92 19.63
C LYS A 343 5.58 21.66 18.85
N LEU A 344 5.49 20.51 18.18
CA LEU A 344 4.28 20.09 17.48
C LEU A 344 3.17 19.65 18.46
N MET A 345 3.45 19.18 19.66
CA MET A 345 2.42 18.81 20.64
C MET A 345 1.82 20.02 21.37
N GLN A 346 2.59 21.10 21.54
CA GLN A 346 2.16 22.28 22.30
C GLN A 346 0.82 22.84 21.83
N GLY A 347 -0.16 22.88 22.74
CA GLY A 347 -1.49 23.44 22.51
C GLY A 347 -2.40 22.60 21.59
N ARG A 348 -2.06 21.33 21.37
CA ARG A 348 -2.82 20.39 20.53
C ARG A 348 -3.16 19.13 21.30
N THR A 349 -4.34 18.58 21.08
CA THR A 349 -4.70 17.27 21.65
C THR A 349 -3.92 16.21 20.90
N SER A 350 -3.03 15.51 21.60
CA SER A 350 -2.03 14.64 20.97
C SER A 350 -2.23 13.19 21.39
N PHE A 351 -2.29 12.28 20.43
CA PHE A 351 -2.36 10.83 20.63
C PHE A 351 -1.06 10.22 20.18
N VAL A 352 -0.33 9.60 21.10
CA VAL A 352 1.01 9.06 20.84
C VAL A 352 1.04 7.58 21.16
N ILE A 353 1.29 6.74 20.16
CA ILE A 353 1.69 5.35 20.43
C ILE A 353 3.11 5.41 20.98
N ALA A 354 3.23 5.26 22.30
CA ALA A 354 4.48 5.50 22.99
C ALA A 354 5.40 4.30 22.87
N GLN A 355 6.61 4.53 22.36
CA GLN A 355 7.71 3.56 22.34
C GLN A 355 8.94 4.11 23.07
N ARG A 356 8.77 5.14 23.88
CA ARG A 356 9.81 5.73 24.72
C ARG A 356 9.29 6.07 26.09
N ILE A 357 10.15 5.92 27.08
CA ILE A 357 9.83 6.22 28.48
C ILE A 357 9.54 7.72 28.70
N SER A 358 10.25 8.61 28.01
CA SER A 358 10.05 10.07 28.11
C SER A 358 8.64 10.48 27.71
N THR A 359 8.14 9.93 26.61
CA THR A 359 6.79 10.16 26.09
C THR A 359 5.73 9.69 27.06
N VAL A 360 5.91 8.51 27.65
CA VAL A 360 5.00 7.98 28.67
C VAL A 360 5.02 8.83 29.94
N ARG A 361 6.21 9.21 30.42
CA ARG A 361 6.40 9.99 31.65
C ARG A 361 5.79 11.39 31.57
N ASN A 362 5.88 12.02 30.40
CA ASN A 362 5.40 13.38 30.17
C ASN A 362 3.94 13.47 29.69
N ALA A 363 3.28 12.34 29.44
CA ALA A 363 1.88 12.33 29.01
C ALA A 363 0.95 12.74 30.16
N ASP A 364 -0.04 13.57 29.84
CA ASP A 364 -1.09 13.97 30.78
C ASP A 364 -1.98 12.78 31.16
N LYS A 365 -2.14 11.82 30.24
CA LYS A 365 -2.91 10.59 30.45
C LYS A 365 -2.31 9.45 29.65
N ILE A 366 -2.25 8.27 30.23
CA ILE A 366 -1.77 7.04 29.61
C ILE A 366 -2.95 6.08 29.52
N LEU A 367 -3.13 5.47 28.35
CA LEU A 367 -4.10 4.41 28.10
C LEU A 367 -3.34 3.09 27.89
N VAL A 368 -3.54 2.13 28.79
CA VAL A 368 -2.93 0.80 28.72
C VAL A 368 -3.94 -0.16 28.14
N LEU A 369 -3.62 -0.73 26.98
CA LEU A 369 -4.49 -1.61 26.23
C LEU A 369 -4.03 -3.07 26.34
N GLU A 370 -5.01 -3.94 26.54
CA GLU A 370 -4.84 -5.39 26.55
C GLU A 370 -5.98 -6.03 25.78
N GLN A 371 -5.64 -6.85 24.77
CA GLN A 371 -6.61 -7.62 23.97
C GLN A 371 -7.80 -6.77 23.46
N GLY A 372 -7.54 -5.55 23.02
CA GLY A 372 -8.55 -4.64 22.47
C GLY A 372 -9.43 -3.92 23.49
N LYS A 373 -9.10 -4.01 24.79
CA LYS A 373 -9.81 -3.32 25.87
C LYS A 373 -8.90 -2.35 26.61
N LEU A 374 -9.49 -1.36 27.26
CA LEU A 374 -8.77 -0.49 28.20
C LEU A 374 -8.57 -1.26 29.51
N ALA A 375 -7.32 -1.62 29.80
CA ALA A 375 -6.94 -2.35 31.00
C ALA A 375 -6.69 -1.40 32.17
N ALA A 376 -6.04 -0.26 31.89
CA ALA A 376 -5.80 0.80 32.87
C ALA A 376 -5.72 2.17 32.19
N GLU A 377 -6.06 3.22 32.94
CA GLU A 377 -5.83 4.61 32.54
C GLU A 377 -5.38 5.44 33.75
N GLY A 378 -4.54 6.45 33.50
CA GLY A 378 -4.04 7.34 34.55
C GLY A 378 -2.75 8.05 34.15
N THR A 379 -2.13 8.70 35.11
CA THR A 379 -0.79 9.31 34.95
C THR A 379 0.31 8.26 35.16
N HIS A 380 1.54 8.58 34.75
CA HIS A 380 2.70 7.71 34.98
C HIS A 380 2.88 7.32 36.45
N GLN A 381 2.72 8.30 37.35
CA GLN A 381 2.88 8.11 38.80
C GLN A 381 1.79 7.22 39.39
N GLU A 382 0.55 7.36 38.93
CA GLU A 382 -0.57 6.54 39.39
C GLU A 382 -0.44 5.10 38.88
N LEU A 383 -0.12 4.92 37.60
CA LEU A 383 -0.09 3.60 36.96
C LEU A 383 1.05 2.72 37.46
N ILE A 384 2.21 3.29 37.83
CA ILE A 384 3.31 2.53 38.48
C ILE A 384 2.83 1.88 39.78
N GLN A 385 1.89 2.49 40.49
CA GLN A 385 1.40 1.99 41.78
C GLN A 385 0.16 1.11 41.65
N THR A 386 -0.61 1.28 40.57
CA THR A 386 -1.96 0.72 40.45
C THR A 386 -2.12 -0.35 39.37
N SER A 387 -1.17 -0.47 38.44
CA SER A 387 -1.27 -1.38 37.29
C SER A 387 -0.01 -2.23 37.11
N GLU A 388 -0.12 -3.51 37.46
CA GLU A 388 0.96 -4.50 37.24
C GLU A 388 1.29 -4.64 35.75
N LEU A 389 0.27 -4.66 34.89
CA LEU A 389 0.44 -4.73 33.44
C LEU A 389 1.23 -3.54 32.88
N TYR A 390 0.99 -2.34 33.41
CA TYR A 390 1.74 -1.17 33.00
C TYR A 390 3.23 -1.30 33.38
N VAL A 391 3.52 -1.74 34.61
CA VAL A 391 4.90 -1.97 35.07
C VAL A 391 5.57 -3.06 34.23
N GLU A 392 4.90 -4.16 33.95
CA GLU A 392 5.42 -5.22 33.07
C GLU A 392 5.75 -4.69 31.67
N ILE A 393 4.86 -3.88 31.08
CA ILE A 393 5.10 -3.25 29.78
C ILE A 393 6.30 -2.30 29.86
N LEU A 394 6.44 -1.51 30.93
CA LEU A 394 7.59 -0.63 31.12
C LEU A 394 8.89 -1.43 31.19
N GLU A 395 8.92 -2.48 32.02
CA GLU A 395 10.10 -3.33 32.19
C GLU A 395 10.47 -4.03 30.88
N THR A 396 9.49 -4.49 30.10
CA THR A 396 9.75 -5.27 28.89
C THR A 396 10.10 -4.37 27.69
N GLN A 397 9.42 -3.23 27.52
CA GLN A 397 9.63 -2.32 26.38
C GLN A 397 10.78 -1.34 26.61
N PHE A 398 11.11 -1.04 27.87
CA PHE A 398 12.14 -0.06 28.24
C PHE A 398 13.25 -0.65 29.11
N ALA A 399 13.44 -1.98 29.10
CA ALA A 399 14.49 -2.68 29.85
C ALA A 399 15.89 -2.06 29.69
N ASP A 400 16.25 -1.68 28.46
CA ASP A 400 17.53 -1.04 28.12
C ASP A 400 17.62 0.43 28.59
N HIS A 401 16.57 0.98 29.19
CA HIS A 401 16.53 2.33 29.79
C HIS A 401 16.33 2.30 31.30
N ALA A 402 16.04 1.15 31.91
CA ALA A 402 15.89 1.03 33.36
C ALA A 402 17.21 1.33 34.11
N GLU A 403 18.36 0.95 33.54
CA GLU A 403 19.69 1.33 34.08
C GLU A 403 19.92 2.86 34.02
N ILE A 404 19.27 3.58 33.10
CA ILE A 404 19.37 5.04 32.95
C ILE A 404 18.40 5.76 33.89
N VAL A 405 17.20 5.20 34.11
CA VAL A 405 16.21 5.78 35.03
C VAL A 405 16.64 5.61 36.49
N ALA A 406 17.21 4.45 36.86
CA ALA A 406 17.76 4.23 38.20
C ALA A 406 18.96 5.16 38.53
N ALA A 407 19.72 5.58 37.51
CA ALA A 407 20.85 6.50 37.68
C ALA A 407 20.46 7.98 37.81
N VAL A 408 19.21 8.35 37.48
CA VAL A 408 18.70 9.74 37.54
C VAL A 408 17.73 9.93 38.72
N GLU A 409 17.27 8.86 39.37
CA GLU A 409 16.50 8.94 40.62
C GLU A 409 17.38 9.15 41.88
N GLU A 410 18.72 9.16 41.74
CA GLU A 410 19.68 9.44 42.83
C GLU A 410 20.25 10.88 42.86
N GLU A 411 19.82 11.81 41.98
CA GLU A 411 20.13 13.26 42.06
C GLU A 411 18.85 14.11 42.15
#